data_AF-A0A2P4XWH5-F1
#
_entry.id   AF-A0A2P4XWH5-F1
#
_cell.length_a   1.000
_cell.length_b   1.000
_cell.length_c   1.000
_cell.angle_alpha   90.00
_cell.angle_beta   90.00
_cell.angle_gamma   90.00
#
_symmetry.space_group_name_H-M   'P 1'
#
loop_
_entity.id
_entity.type
_entity.pdbx_description
1 polymer ?
#
loop_
_entity_poly.entity_id
_entity_poly.type
_entity_poly.pdbx_seq_one_letter_code
_entity_poly.pdbx_strand_id
1 'polypeptide(L)'
;MVAAHRRLRERVGSQNGVALIDAAAARSECEEIKREWVLNCQYWKHELQVAQQGVGVVEERMSSEIRDLKAHYQDQVEALKADKAALKSQIADLQAQVSILKSRPDVKPTDPWGFSEFLQENSEISGNWNRLHDLLVSYQEDTIVPDHWTTIMNVTALDERKKPVPDFKKRLSEERARQAAEEAAK
;
A
#
# COMPACT_ATOMS: atom_id res chain seq x y z
N MET A 1 16.98 -120.73 -11.51
CA MET A 1 17.60 -119.62 -10.75
C MET A 1 18.24 -118.53 -11.62
N VAL A 2 19.03 -118.85 -12.65
CA VAL A 2 19.76 -117.84 -13.47
C VAL A 2 18.86 -116.81 -14.16
N ALA A 3 17.74 -117.22 -14.75
CA ALA A 3 16.82 -116.30 -15.45
C ALA A 3 16.12 -115.31 -14.49
N ALA A 4 15.78 -115.75 -13.27
CA ALA A 4 15.19 -114.88 -12.25
C ALA A 4 16.20 -113.83 -11.75
N HIS A 5 17.47 -114.23 -11.59
CA HIS A 5 18.54 -113.30 -11.21
C HIS A 5 18.82 -112.25 -12.29
N ARG A 6 18.77 -112.63 -13.58
CA ARG A 6 18.92 -111.69 -14.71
C ARG A 6 17.81 -110.63 -14.73
N ARG A 7 16.53 -111.05 -14.63
CA ARG A 7 15.38 -110.14 -14.60
C ARG A 7 15.41 -109.17 -13.41
N LEU A 8 15.85 -109.66 -12.25
CA LEU A 8 15.98 -108.81 -11.07
C LEU A 8 17.07 -107.74 -11.26
N ARG A 9 18.20 -108.12 -11.87
CA ARG A 9 19.30 -107.18 -12.21
C ARG A 9 18.89 -106.15 -13.25
N GLU A 10 18.18 -106.54 -14.29
CA GLU A 10 17.64 -105.63 -15.31
C GLU A 10 16.65 -104.63 -14.71
N ARG A 11 15.76 -105.10 -13.83
CA ARG A 11 14.78 -104.24 -13.15
C ARG A 11 15.45 -103.26 -12.18
N VAL A 12 16.45 -103.69 -11.42
CA VAL A 12 17.24 -102.81 -10.54
C VAL A 12 18.04 -101.80 -11.39
N GLY A 13 18.64 -102.23 -12.50
CA GLY A 13 19.33 -101.33 -13.43
C GLY A 13 18.40 -100.29 -14.06
N SER A 14 17.19 -100.71 -14.46
CA SER A 14 16.17 -99.82 -15.01
C SER A 14 15.64 -98.83 -13.97
N GLN A 15 15.38 -99.27 -12.74
CA GLN A 15 14.93 -98.39 -11.65
C GLN A 15 16.00 -97.36 -11.28
N ASN A 16 17.27 -97.79 -11.20
CA ASN A 16 18.38 -96.89 -10.96
C ASN A 16 18.57 -95.88 -12.11
N GLY A 17 18.34 -96.29 -13.36
CA GLY A 17 18.40 -95.39 -14.52
C GLY A 17 17.33 -94.29 -14.49
N VAL A 18 16.08 -94.64 -14.14
CA VAL A 18 14.98 -93.67 -13.99
C VAL A 18 15.26 -92.68 -12.87
N ALA A 19 15.68 -93.17 -11.69
CA ALA A 19 16.01 -92.31 -10.56
C ALA A 19 17.14 -91.30 -10.87
N LEU A 20 18.12 -91.68 -11.69
CA LEU A 20 19.18 -90.78 -12.13
C LEU A 20 18.68 -89.69 -13.09
N ILE A 21 17.75 -90.03 -13.99
CA ILE A 21 17.13 -89.06 -14.91
C ILE A 21 16.27 -88.06 -14.11
N ASP A 22 15.45 -88.55 -13.18
CA ASP A 22 14.61 -87.70 -12.34
C ASP A 22 15.45 -86.76 -11.46
N ALA A 23 16.54 -87.26 -10.89
CA ALA A 23 17.48 -86.45 -10.12
C ALA A 23 18.19 -85.38 -10.97
N ALA A 24 18.49 -85.69 -12.24
CA ALA A 24 19.07 -84.72 -13.17
C ALA A 24 18.05 -83.65 -13.60
N ALA A 25 16.80 -84.04 -13.85
CA ALA A 25 15.71 -83.12 -14.17
C ALA A 25 15.44 -82.15 -13.00
N ALA A 26 15.29 -82.68 -11.79
CA ALA A 26 15.09 -81.87 -10.58
C ALA A 26 16.25 -80.90 -10.35
N ARG A 27 17.49 -81.32 -10.62
CA ARG A 27 18.66 -80.42 -10.54
C ARG A 27 18.59 -79.31 -11.58
N SER A 28 18.17 -79.61 -12.81
CA SER A 28 18.00 -78.60 -13.86
C SER A 28 16.95 -77.56 -13.46
N GLU A 29 15.80 -78.00 -12.95
CA GLU A 29 14.73 -77.13 -12.46
C GLU A 29 15.20 -76.26 -11.28
N CYS A 30 15.94 -76.82 -10.32
CA CYS A 30 16.52 -76.03 -9.22
C CYS A 30 17.48 -74.94 -9.72
N GLU A 31 18.29 -75.23 -10.73
CA GLU A 31 19.19 -74.22 -11.32
C GLU A 31 18.42 -73.14 -12.09
N GLU A 32 17.33 -73.50 -12.76
CA GLU A 32 16.46 -72.52 -13.43
C GLU A 32 15.78 -71.59 -12.43
N ILE A 33 15.14 -72.15 -11.38
CA ILE A 33 14.54 -71.36 -10.30
C ILE A 33 15.58 -70.44 -9.65
N LYS A 34 16.82 -70.92 -9.46
CA LYS A 34 17.89 -70.10 -8.90
C LYS A 34 18.27 -68.93 -9.81
N ARG A 35 18.31 -69.15 -11.13
CA ARG A 35 18.56 -68.07 -12.11
C ARG A 35 17.42 -67.06 -12.09
N GLU A 36 16.18 -67.52 -12.12
CA GLU A 36 15.00 -66.65 -12.06
C GLU A 36 14.96 -65.84 -10.77
N TRP A 37 15.27 -66.45 -9.62
CA TRP A 37 15.36 -65.77 -8.34
C TRP A 37 16.40 -64.64 -8.37
N VAL A 38 17.59 -64.90 -8.90
CA VAL A 38 18.64 -63.87 -9.03
C VAL A 38 18.19 -62.72 -9.92
N LEU A 39 17.56 -63.02 -11.06
CA LEU A 39 17.02 -61.99 -11.97
C LEU A 39 15.93 -61.17 -11.27
N ASN A 40 15.03 -61.81 -10.54
CA ASN A 40 13.98 -61.14 -9.80
C ASN A 40 14.55 -60.21 -8.71
N CYS A 41 15.57 -60.66 -7.97
CA CYS A 41 16.27 -59.81 -7.00
C CYS A 41 16.94 -58.60 -7.66
N GLN A 42 17.56 -58.77 -8.82
CA GLN A 42 18.18 -57.66 -9.56
C GLN A 42 17.14 -56.67 -10.07
N TYR A 43 16.02 -57.18 -10.60
CA TYR A 43 14.90 -56.36 -11.07
C TYR A 43 14.35 -55.48 -9.94
N TRP A 44 13.95 -56.07 -8.81
CA TRP A 44 13.40 -55.28 -7.70
C TRP A 44 14.40 -54.32 -7.07
N LYS A 45 15.69 -54.67 -7.06
CA LYS A 45 16.75 -53.75 -6.63
C LYS A 45 16.84 -52.53 -7.56
N HIS A 46 16.74 -52.74 -8.87
CA HIS A 46 16.75 -51.67 -9.85
C HIS A 46 15.51 -50.78 -9.72
N GLU A 47 14.32 -51.38 -9.66
CA GLU A 47 13.05 -50.65 -9.48
C GLU A 47 13.05 -49.81 -8.20
N LEU A 48 13.54 -50.37 -7.09
CA LEU A 48 13.69 -49.63 -5.84
C LEU A 48 14.63 -48.43 -5.99
N GLN A 49 15.76 -48.60 -6.69
CA GLN A 49 16.72 -47.53 -6.93
C GLN A 49 16.14 -46.42 -7.82
N VAL A 50 15.38 -46.78 -8.86
CA VAL A 50 14.69 -45.82 -9.73
C VAL A 50 13.64 -45.05 -8.94
N ALA A 51 12.84 -45.75 -8.12
CA ALA A 51 11.85 -45.10 -7.26
C ALA A 51 12.50 -44.14 -6.27
N GLN A 52 13.61 -44.52 -5.62
CA GLN A 52 14.36 -43.65 -4.70
C GLN A 52 14.90 -42.39 -5.39
N GLN A 53 15.44 -42.52 -6.60
CA GLN A 53 15.89 -41.37 -7.39
C GLN A 53 14.71 -40.46 -7.76
N GLY A 54 13.56 -41.05 -8.12
CA GLY A 54 12.34 -40.31 -8.41
C GLY A 54 11.87 -39.47 -7.23
N VAL A 55 11.91 -40.03 -6.02
CA VAL A 55 11.58 -39.30 -4.78
C VAL A 55 12.49 -38.09 -4.59
N GLY A 56 13.81 -38.26 -4.72
CA GLY A 56 14.77 -37.16 -4.57
C GLY A 56 14.57 -36.03 -5.59
N VAL A 57 14.22 -36.37 -6.84
CA VAL A 57 13.90 -35.36 -7.87
C VAL A 57 12.63 -34.58 -7.52
N VAL A 58 11.60 -35.25 -7.02
CA VAL A 58 10.35 -34.60 -6.61
C VAL A 58 10.57 -33.72 -5.38
N GLU A 59 11.32 -34.18 -4.39
CA GLU A 59 11.67 -33.41 -3.19
C GLU A 59 12.47 -32.15 -3.52
N GLU A 60 13.47 -32.24 -4.41
CA GLU A 60 14.24 -31.06 -4.82
C GLU A 60 13.36 -30.08 -5.61
N ARG A 61 12.51 -30.58 -6.52
CA ARG A 61 11.57 -29.72 -7.25
C ARG A 61 10.64 -28.98 -6.30
N MET A 62 10.00 -29.69 -5.38
CA MET A 62 9.11 -29.07 -4.38
C MET A 62 9.86 -28.06 -3.51
N SER A 63 11.10 -28.37 -3.11
CA SER A 63 11.96 -27.46 -2.34
C SER A 63 12.31 -26.21 -3.13
N SER A 64 12.58 -26.32 -4.44
CA SER A 64 12.80 -25.17 -5.32
C SER A 64 11.55 -24.31 -5.47
N GLU A 65 10.38 -24.90 -5.70
CA GLU A 65 9.12 -24.18 -5.86
C GLU A 65 8.75 -23.40 -4.59
N ILE A 66 8.94 -24.02 -3.41
CA ILE A 66 8.73 -23.35 -2.12
C ILE A 66 9.69 -22.17 -1.95
N ARG A 67 10.96 -22.34 -2.36
CA ARG A 67 11.99 -21.28 -2.27
C ARG A 67 11.63 -20.09 -3.17
N ASP A 68 11.22 -20.37 -4.40
CA ASP A 68 10.84 -19.34 -5.38
C ASP A 68 9.57 -18.61 -4.93
N LEU A 69 8.57 -19.34 -4.44
CA LEU A 69 7.33 -18.74 -3.91
C LEU A 69 7.61 -17.86 -2.69
N LYS A 70 8.51 -18.31 -1.79
CA LYS A 70 8.94 -17.52 -0.64
C LYS A 70 9.66 -16.25 -1.06
N ALA A 71 10.56 -16.32 -2.03
CA ALA A 71 11.25 -15.15 -2.57
C ALA A 71 10.26 -14.15 -3.19
N HIS A 72 9.32 -14.66 -3.99
CA HIS A 72 8.28 -13.82 -4.60
C HIS A 72 7.45 -13.07 -3.53
N TYR A 73 6.95 -13.75 -2.51
CA TYR A 73 6.16 -13.08 -1.47
C TYR A 73 6.99 -12.12 -0.64
N GLN A 74 8.27 -12.43 -0.41
CA GLN A 74 9.18 -11.52 0.27
C GLN A 74 9.33 -10.21 -0.52
N ASP A 75 9.53 -10.29 -1.83
CA ASP A 75 9.64 -9.11 -2.70
C ASP A 75 8.35 -8.29 -2.71
N GLN A 76 7.18 -8.93 -2.76
CA GLN A 76 5.90 -8.24 -2.66
C GLN A 76 5.73 -7.51 -1.31
N VAL A 77 6.14 -8.14 -0.21
CA VAL A 77 6.05 -7.53 1.12
C VAL A 77 6.95 -6.31 1.21
N GLU A 78 8.17 -6.37 0.68
CA GLU A 78 9.08 -5.21 0.67
C GLU A 78 8.57 -4.08 -0.23
N ALA A 79 8.01 -4.40 -1.40
CA ALA A 79 7.35 -3.40 -2.26
C ALA A 79 6.18 -2.71 -1.54
N LEU A 80 5.29 -3.47 -0.90
CA LEU A 80 4.16 -2.91 -0.13
C LEU A 80 4.62 -2.07 1.07
N LYS A 81 5.73 -2.43 1.72
CA LYS A 81 6.32 -1.60 2.78
C LYS A 81 6.83 -0.27 2.23
N ALA A 82 7.49 -0.28 1.07
CA ALA A 82 7.97 0.92 0.41
C ALA A 82 6.79 1.84 0.01
N ASP A 83 5.75 1.29 -0.60
CA ASP A 83 4.53 2.04 -0.97
C ASP A 83 3.85 2.65 0.26
N LYS A 84 3.73 1.87 1.35
CA LYS A 84 3.19 2.36 2.61
C LYS A 84 4.01 3.52 3.18
N ALA A 85 5.34 3.47 3.08
CA ALA A 85 6.21 4.55 3.53
C ALA A 85 6.03 5.81 2.67
N ALA A 86 5.94 5.65 1.35
CA ALA A 86 5.69 6.75 0.42
C ALA A 86 4.33 7.43 0.68
N LEU A 87 3.26 6.64 0.83
CA LEU A 87 1.92 7.16 1.16
C LEU A 87 1.89 7.89 2.50
N LYS A 88 2.59 7.38 3.52
CA LYS A 88 2.72 8.09 4.80
C LYS A 88 3.39 9.45 4.65
N SER A 89 4.44 9.55 3.82
CA SER A 89 5.10 10.82 3.53
C SER A 89 4.13 11.79 2.85
N GLN A 90 3.39 11.33 1.83
CA GLN A 90 2.41 12.16 1.13
C GLN A 90 1.30 12.67 2.06
N ILE A 91 0.81 11.82 2.98
CA ILE A 91 -0.17 12.23 3.98
C ILE A 91 0.41 13.33 4.88
N ALA A 92 1.65 13.18 5.36
CA ALA A 92 2.30 14.18 6.19
C ALA A 92 2.46 15.53 5.46
N ASP A 93 2.87 15.49 4.18
CA ASP A 93 3.01 16.69 3.35
C ASP A 93 1.66 17.39 3.12
N LEU A 94 0.61 16.63 2.81
CA LEU A 94 -0.73 17.18 2.65
C LEU A 94 -1.27 17.77 3.96
N GLN A 95 -1.02 17.12 5.09
CA GLN A 95 -1.38 17.64 6.41
C GLN A 95 -0.65 18.95 6.73
N ALA A 96 0.62 19.07 6.34
CA ALA A 96 1.38 20.31 6.47
C ALA A 96 0.77 21.42 5.59
N GLN A 97 0.44 21.12 4.33
CA GLN A 97 -0.22 22.07 3.43
C GLN A 97 -1.58 22.54 3.96
N VAL A 98 -2.42 21.61 4.43
CA VAL A 98 -3.71 21.95 5.04
C VAL A 98 -3.52 22.83 6.28
N SER A 99 -2.50 22.57 7.09
CA SER A 99 -2.20 23.40 8.27
C SER A 99 -1.79 24.81 7.89
N ILE A 100 -0.96 24.97 6.85
CA ILE A 100 -0.59 26.28 6.30
C ILE A 100 -1.84 27.02 5.81
N LEU A 101 -2.69 26.37 5.01
CA LEU A 101 -3.92 26.97 4.50
C LEU A 101 -4.88 27.42 5.61
N LYS A 102 -5.03 26.62 6.67
CA LYS A 102 -5.85 26.97 7.84
C LYS A 102 -5.24 28.10 8.68
N SER A 103 -3.92 28.21 8.73
CA SER A 103 -3.22 29.27 9.46
C SER A 103 -3.18 30.60 8.71
N ARG A 104 -3.48 30.57 7.40
CA ARG A 104 -3.65 31.80 6.62
C ARG A 104 -4.82 32.55 7.25
N PRO A 105 -4.63 33.82 7.68
CA PRO A 105 -5.75 34.58 8.20
C PRO A 105 -6.85 34.56 7.14
N ASP A 106 -8.08 34.27 7.56
CA ASP A 106 -9.26 34.59 6.77
C ASP A 106 -9.05 36.04 6.35
N VAL A 107 -8.73 36.25 5.06
CA VAL A 107 -8.96 37.53 4.46
C VAL A 107 -10.46 37.60 4.48
N LYS A 108 -11.01 38.11 5.60
CA LYS A 108 -12.44 38.38 5.72
C LYS A 108 -12.79 39.05 4.40
N PRO A 109 -13.70 38.47 3.60
CA PRO A 109 -14.26 39.21 2.49
C PRO A 109 -14.74 40.51 3.13
N THR A 110 -14.11 41.62 2.73
CA THR A 110 -14.47 42.91 3.31
C THR A 110 -15.90 43.09 2.85
N ASP A 111 -16.85 43.05 3.78
CA ASP A 111 -18.27 43.17 3.48
C ASP A 111 -18.45 44.40 2.56
N PRO A 112 -18.87 44.21 1.30
CA PRO A 112 -18.97 45.31 0.35
C PRO A 112 -19.89 46.42 0.86
N TRP A 113 -20.89 46.04 1.67
CA TRP A 113 -21.80 46.96 2.32
C TRP A 113 -21.09 47.76 3.42
N GLY A 114 -20.47 47.09 4.39
CA GLY A 114 -19.73 47.74 5.48
C GLY A 114 -18.53 48.59 4.99
N PHE A 115 -17.87 48.20 3.91
CA PHE A 115 -16.82 49.04 3.30
C PHE A 115 -17.39 50.29 2.64
N SER A 116 -18.50 50.15 1.91
CA SER A 116 -19.18 51.28 1.28
C SER A 116 -19.73 52.26 2.32
N GLU A 117 -20.34 51.74 3.39
CA GLU A 117 -20.83 52.52 4.54
C GLU A 117 -19.68 53.25 5.24
N PHE A 118 -18.58 52.56 5.54
CA PHE A 118 -17.38 53.17 6.12
C PHE A 118 -16.85 54.33 5.27
N LEU A 119 -16.76 54.14 3.95
CA LEU A 119 -16.33 55.20 3.04
C LEU A 119 -17.33 56.36 3.02
N GLN A 120 -18.63 56.08 3.06
CA GLN A 120 -19.67 57.12 3.09
C GLN A 120 -19.62 57.95 4.37
N GLU A 121 -19.34 57.33 5.51
CA GLU A 121 -19.22 58.01 6.80
C GLU A 121 -17.94 58.83 6.95
N ASN A 122 -16.85 58.41 6.28
CA ASN A 122 -15.51 58.96 6.50
C ASN A 122 -14.93 59.72 5.29
N SER A 123 -15.65 59.78 4.17
CA SER A 123 -15.22 60.47 2.96
C SER A 123 -16.38 61.21 2.30
N GLU A 124 -16.11 62.41 1.77
CA GLU A 124 -17.05 63.13 0.91
C GLU A 124 -16.99 62.57 -0.51
N ILE A 125 -17.48 61.35 -0.70
CA ILE A 125 -17.57 60.78 -2.05
C ILE A 125 -18.85 61.30 -2.70
N SER A 126 -18.67 62.10 -3.74
CA SER A 126 -19.75 62.46 -4.67
C SER A 126 -19.77 61.45 -5.81
N GLY A 127 -20.92 60.84 -6.08
CA GLY A 127 -21.05 59.85 -7.14
C GLY A 127 -22.16 58.83 -6.91
N ASN A 128 -22.16 57.79 -7.75
CA ASN A 128 -23.13 56.70 -7.70
C ASN A 128 -22.63 55.59 -6.75
N TRP A 129 -23.09 55.63 -5.49
CA TRP A 129 -22.70 54.68 -4.45
C TRP A 129 -23.12 53.24 -4.73
N ASN A 130 -24.34 53.04 -5.25
CA ASN A 130 -24.81 51.71 -5.63
C ASN A 130 -23.88 51.09 -6.68
N ARG A 131 -23.37 51.91 -7.60
CA ARG A 131 -22.41 51.46 -8.61
C ARG A 131 -21.06 51.07 -8.01
N LEU A 132 -20.54 51.82 -7.05
CA LEU A 132 -19.29 51.45 -6.37
C LEU A 132 -19.46 50.14 -5.59
N HIS A 133 -20.59 49.98 -4.92
CA HIS A 133 -20.97 48.74 -4.23
C HIS A 133 -20.99 47.54 -5.18
N ASP A 134 -21.71 47.64 -6.31
CA ASP A 134 -21.83 46.53 -7.26
C ASP A 134 -20.47 46.11 -7.83
N LEU A 135 -19.53 47.06 -8.01
CA LEU A 135 -18.15 46.75 -8.41
C LEU A 135 -17.38 45.97 -7.33
N LEU A 136 -17.58 46.31 -6.06
CA LEU A 136 -16.93 45.61 -4.94
C LEU A 136 -17.49 44.19 -4.78
N VAL A 137 -18.80 44.01 -4.98
CA VAL A 137 -19.44 42.69 -5.03
C VAL A 137 -18.88 41.87 -6.20
N SER A 138 -18.81 42.43 -7.40
CA SER A 138 -18.25 41.72 -8.56
C SER A 138 -16.79 41.31 -8.37
N TYR A 139 -15.98 42.17 -7.73
CA TYR A 139 -14.59 41.82 -7.36
C TYR A 139 -14.51 40.68 -6.35
N GLN A 140 -15.39 40.67 -5.35
CA GLN A 140 -15.42 39.61 -4.33
C GLN A 140 -15.91 38.27 -4.90
N GLU A 141 -16.89 38.31 -5.80
CA GLU A 141 -17.51 37.12 -6.39
C GLU A 141 -16.78 36.63 -7.66
N ASP A 142 -15.71 37.32 -8.08
CA ASP A 142 -14.95 37.05 -9.32
C ASP A 142 -15.84 37.03 -10.57
N THR A 143 -16.80 37.97 -10.64
CA THR A 143 -17.76 38.09 -11.75
C THR A 143 -17.38 39.21 -12.71
N ILE A 144 -17.70 39.00 -13.99
CA ILE A 144 -17.42 39.97 -15.06
C ILE A 144 -18.36 41.16 -14.92
N VAL A 145 -17.78 42.36 -14.84
CA VAL A 145 -18.50 43.63 -14.79
C VAL A 145 -19.18 43.89 -16.15
N PRO A 146 -20.45 44.35 -16.21
CA PRO A 146 -21.16 44.51 -17.50
C PRO A 146 -20.47 45.46 -18.49
N ASP A 147 -20.39 45.06 -19.76
CA ASP A 147 -19.58 45.72 -20.81
C ASP A 147 -19.92 47.19 -21.11
N HIS A 148 -21.14 47.62 -20.79
CA HIS A 148 -21.59 49.02 -20.96
C HIS A 148 -21.13 49.94 -19.82
N TRP A 149 -20.36 49.41 -18.86
CA TRP A 149 -19.91 50.13 -17.69
C TRP A 149 -18.58 50.82 -17.98
N THR A 150 -18.58 52.15 -18.07
CA THR A 150 -17.35 52.95 -18.02
C THR A 150 -17.30 53.68 -16.68
N THR A 151 -16.50 53.19 -15.75
CA THR A 151 -16.34 53.78 -14.42
C THR A 151 -15.09 54.66 -14.38
N ILE A 152 -15.24 55.93 -14.01
CA ILE A 152 -14.13 56.84 -13.73
C ILE A 152 -14.16 57.15 -12.22
N MET A 153 -13.09 56.82 -11.51
CA MET A 153 -12.94 57.13 -10.09
C MET A 153 -11.84 58.18 -9.90
N ASN A 154 -12.24 59.37 -9.46
CA ASN A 154 -11.31 60.43 -9.09
C ASN A 154 -11.22 60.49 -7.56
N VAL A 155 -10.07 60.13 -7.02
CA VAL A 155 -9.81 60.16 -5.57
C VAL A 155 -8.96 61.38 -5.26
N THR A 156 -9.48 62.29 -4.43
CA THR A 156 -8.73 63.44 -3.92
C THR A 156 -8.65 63.33 -2.41
N ALA A 157 -7.46 63.10 -1.86
CA ALA A 157 -7.22 63.09 -0.42
C ALA A 157 -6.72 64.47 0.00
N LEU A 158 -7.49 65.18 0.82
CA LEU A 158 -7.10 66.44 1.44
C LEU A 158 -6.98 66.22 2.95
N ASP A 159 -5.79 66.46 3.53
CA ASP A 159 -5.56 66.33 4.97
C ASP A 159 -6.13 67.52 5.78
N GLU A 160 -6.80 68.48 5.12
CA GLU A 160 -7.30 69.70 5.74
C GLU A 160 -8.50 69.40 6.66
N ARG A 161 -8.21 69.43 7.97
CA ARG A 161 -9.13 69.07 9.05
C ARG A 161 -10.33 70.02 9.13
N LYS A 162 -11.52 69.55 8.76
CA LYS A 162 -12.79 70.27 9.03
C LYS A 162 -13.17 70.35 10.52
N LYS A 163 -12.50 69.61 11.43
CA LYS A 163 -12.75 69.67 12.87
C LYS A 163 -11.49 70.06 13.65
N PRO A 164 -11.56 71.02 14.59
CA PRO A 164 -10.44 71.36 15.44
C PRO A 164 -9.99 70.11 16.21
N VAL A 165 -8.68 69.93 16.31
CA VAL A 165 -8.05 68.82 17.03
C VAL A 165 -8.61 68.83 18.46
N PRO A 166 -9.21 67.73 18.95
CA PRO A 166 -9.53 67.62 20.36
C PRO A 166 -8.25 67.85 21.15
N ASP A 167 -8.27 68.74 22.15
CA ASP A 167 -7.11 68.94 23.02
C ASP A 167 -6.90 67.67 23.84
N PHE A 168 -6.07 66.77 23.32
CA PHE A 168 -5.76 65.48 23.92
C PHE A 168 -5.12 65.65 25.30
N LYS A 169 -4.42 66.75 25.56
CA LYS A 169 -3.87 67.04 26.90
C LYS A 169 -5.00 67.27 27.90
N LYS A 170 -6.03 68.00 27.47
CA LYS A 170 -7.22 68.26 28.29
C LYS A 170 -8.00 66.98 28.58
N ARG A 171 -8.29 66.15 27.56
CA ARG A 171 -8.96 64.86 27.77
C ARG A 171 -8.18 63.92 28.68
N LEU A 172 -6.86 63.78 28.48
CA LEU A 172 -6.03 62.94 29.34
C LEU A 172 -6.04 63.42 30.80
N SER A 173 -6.07 64.74 31.01
CA SER A 173 -6.13 65.31 32.35
C SER A 173 -7.48 65.09 33.03
N GLU A 174 -8.59 65.19 32.29
CA GLU A 174 -9.95 64.96 32.78
C GLU A 174 -10.18 63.48 33.11
N GLU A 175 -9.62 62.57 32.32
CA GLU A 175 -9.74 61.13 32.48
C GLU A 175 -8.89 60.62 33.66
N ARG A 176 -7.68 61.17 33.83
CA ARG A 176 -6.87 60.97 35.04
C ARG A 176 -7.54 61.53 36.30
N ALA A 177 -8.18 62.70 36.20
CA ALA A 177 -8.92 63.28 37.32
C ALA A 177 -10.15 62.43 37.70
N ARG A 178 -10.86 61.85 36.71
CA ARG A 178 -11.95 60.90 36.95
C ARG A 178 -11.47 59.62 37.62
N GLN A 179 -10.39 59.02 37.14
CA GLN A 179 -9.82 57.82 37.74
C GLN A 179 -9.36 58.06 39.18
N ALA A 180 -8.70 59.19 39.46
CA ALA A 180 -8.30 59.55 40.82
C ALA A 180 -9.50 59.80 41.76
N ALA A 181 -10.59 60.38 41.26
CA ALA A 181 -11.80 60.57 42.04
C ALA A 181 -12.54 59.25 42.33
N GLU A 182 -12.49 58.30 41.40
CA GLU A 182 -13.11 56.98 41.55
C GLU A 182 -12.30 56.05 42.47
N GLU A 183 -10.97 56.18 42.50
CA GLU A 183 -10.09 55.53 43.47
C GLU A 183 -10.23 56.10 44.88
N ALA A 184 -10.40 57.42 45.03
CA ALA A 184 -10.60 58.06 46.34
C ALA A 184 -11.99 57.79 46.96
N ALA A 185 -12.93 57.30 46.17
CA ALA A 185 -14.29 56.94 46.61
C ALA A 185 -14.44 55.46 47.00
N LYS A 186 -13.38 54.65 46.87
CA LYS A 186 -13.29 53.27 47.39
C LYS A 186 -12.53 53.24 48.72
#